data_AF-A0A9Q0NKT6-F1
#
_entry.id   AF-A0A9Q0NKT6-F1
#
_cell.length_a   1.000
_cell.length_b   1.000
_cell.length_c   1.000
_cell.angle_alpha   90.00
_cell.angle_beta   90.00
_cell.angle_gamma   90.00
#
_symmetry.space_group_name_H-M   'P 1'
#
loop_
_entity.id
_entity.type
_entity.pdbx_description
1 polymer ?
#
loop_
_entity_poly.entity_id
_entity_poly.type
_entity_poly.pdbx_seq_one_letter_code
_entity_poly.pdbx_strand_id
1 'polypeptide(L)'
;MALESKSNPIEEEHQDEGDDVEEEIHHDEDELARNPSAPPDYEFFDITTTVDPSYIISLIRKLIPIDSVTSDSRGVNGSDDGGRGDTNQTAEENEDECEKMDVVNDGSRGGEDKDTCRGLAGDEVWEEHGCVLWDLAASRTHAELMVQNLVLEVLMANLMVSQSSRVTEICLGIIGNLACHEAPMKHIVSANGLISTIVDQLFSDDTQCLAEACRLLTLGLQGSECCTWAEAVQSEHILCRIIWIAENTLNPQLLEKSLGLVLAILESQKEASCTFIPSLMKLGIPSLLINLLDFEMSRLTEERVPERYSVLDVILRAIEALSILDGHSQEICSSKKLLQLVCDLIKLPDKAEVYWTTLSLISIANHMLCGW
;
A
#
# COMPACT_ATOMS: atom_id res chain seq x y z
N MET A 1 -26.55 -41.68 -44.10
CA MET A 1 -27.52 -41.22 -45.12
C MET A 1 -28.53 -40.32 -44.43
N ALA A 2 -29.03 -39.32 -45.16
CA ALA A 2 -29.93 -38.22 -44.76
C ALA A 2 -29.21 -36.95 -44.25
N LEU A 3 -28.88 -36.09 -45.22
CA LEU A 3 -28.69 -34.64 -45.11
C LEU A 3 -29.61 -34.03 -46.16
N GLU A 4 -30.57 -33.21 -45.76
CA GLU A 4 -31.31 -32.21 -46.55
C GLU A 4 -32.17 -31.45 -45.54
N SER A 5 -32.11 -30.13 -45.41
CA SER A 5 -32.74 -29.22 -46.37
C SER A 5 -32.42 -27.76 -46.00
N LYS A 6 -32.23 -26.93 -47.03
CA LYS A 6 -32.20 -25.45 -46.99
C LYS A 6 -33.49 -24.93 -47.64
N SER A 7 -33.92 -23.73 -47.23
CA SER A 7 -34.32 -22.56 -48.07
C SER A 7 -35.62 -21.86 -47.61
N ASN A 8 -35.48 -20.56 -47.27
CA ASN A 8 -36.52 -19.49 -47.16
C ASN A 8 -36.93 -19.00 -48.59
N PRO A 9 -37.71 -17.90 -48.84
CA PRO A 9 -38.44 -16.89 -48.00
C PRO A 9 -39.88 -16.55 -48.50
N ILE A 10 -40.61 -15.63 -47.83
CA ILE A 10 -41.76 -14.87 -48.40
C ILE A 10 -41.76 -13.41 -47.85
N GLU A 11 -41.95 -12.46 -48.77
CA GLU A 11 -42.12 -11.00 -48.65
C GLU A 11 -43.54 -10.62 -48.20
N GLU A 12 -43.76 -9.42 -47.65
CA GLU A 12 -44.83 -8.48 -48.10
C GLU A 12 -44.76 -7.12 -47.37
N GLU A 13 -44.97 -6.07 -48.17
CA GLU A 13 -44.93 -4.63 -47.88
C GLU A 13 -46.26 -4.11 -47.30
N HIS A 14 -46.26 -2.93 -46.65
CA HIS A 14 -47.31 -1.88 -46.80
C HIS A 14 -46.85 -0.50 -46.24
N GLN A 15 -46.64 0.46 -47.16
CA GLN A 15 -47.14 1.86 -47.30
C GLN A 15 -47.80 2.56 -46.08
N ASP A 16 -47.81 3.90 -45.90
CA ASP A 16 -47.21 5.13 -46.50
C ASP A 16 -47.79 6.35 -45.69
N GLU A 17 -47.33 7.57 -46.02
CA GLU A 17 -47.78 8.93 -45.63
C GLU A 17 -47.16 9.49 -44.33
N GLY A 18 -46.41 10.60 -44.26
CA GLY A 18 -46.27 11.87 -45.03
C GLY A 18 -46.11 12.97 -43.94
N ASP A 19 -45.40 14.10 -44.03
CA ASP A 19 -44.82 14.88 -45.13
C ASP A 19 -43.90 16.00 -44.56
N ASP A 20 -43.15 16.68 -45.45
CA ASP A 20 -42.52 18.03 -45.37
C ASP A 20 -41.09 18.19 -44.76
N VAL A 21 -39.95 18.23 -45.50
CA VAL A 21 -39.43 19.13 -46.58
C VAL A 21 -38.85 20.43 -45.94
N GLU A 22 -37.57 20.85 -46.06
CA GLU A 22 -36.75 21.20 -47.25
C GLU A 22 -35.22 21.17 -46.97
N GLU A 23 -34.45 20.89 -48.04
CA GLU A 23 -33.00 20.99 -48.18
C GLU A 23 -32.52 22.44 -48.39
N GLU A 24 -31.25 22.75 -48.09
CA GLU A 24 -30.31 23.37 -49.05
C GLU A 24 -28.87 23.41 -48.50
N ILE A 25 -27.91 22.93 -49.31
CA ILE A 25 -26.45 23.10 -49.13
C ILE A 25 -25.90 23.68 -50.44
N HIS A 26 -24.82 24.48 -50.30
CA HIS A 26 -23.80 24.93 -51.28
C HIS A 26 -23.88 26.42 -51.68
N HIS A 27 -22.81 27.19 -51.91
CA HIS A 27 -21.38 26.95 -52.18
C HIS A 27 -20.58 28.28 -52.00
N ASP A 28 -19.25 28.17 -51.89
CA ASP A 28 -18.19 29.02 -52.49
C ASP A 28 -17.09 29.65 -51.59
N GLU A 29 -15.86 29.32 -52.01
CA GLU A 29 -14.53 29.92 -51.75
C GLU A 29 -14.52 31.39 -52.30
N ASP A 30 -13.70 32.39 -51.92
CA ASP A 30 -12.26 32.41 -51.64
C ASP A 30 -11.83 33.81 -51.10
N GLU A 31 -10.76 33.80 -50.29
CA GLU A 31 -9.67 34.79 -50.13
C GLU A 31 -9.76 36.18 -49.41
N LEU A 32 -8.79 36.36 -48.49
CA LEU A 32 -8.11 37.57 -47.99
C LEU A 32 -8.50 38.18 -46.61
N ALA A 33 -7.99 37.57 -45.53
CA ALA A 33 -7.20 38.28 -44.50
C ALA A 33 -6.42 37.26 -43.64
N ARG A 34 -5.10 37.26 -43.75
CA ARG A 34 -4.19 36.47 -42.92
C ARG A 34 -4.29 36.93 -41.46
N ASN A 35 -4.87 36.11 -40.60
CA ASN A 35 -4.59 36.13 -39.16
C ASN A 35 -3.56 35.03 -38.85
N PRO A 36 -2.63 35.26 -37.90
CA PRO A 36 -1.55 34.32 -37.61
C PRO A 36 -2.10 32.95 -37.21
N SER A 37 -1.39 31.90 -37.61
CA SER A 37 -1.70 30.51 -37.31
C SER A 37 -2.00 30.32 -35.82
N ALA A 38 -3.02 29.50 -35.53
CA ALA A 38 -3.27 29.01 -34.19
C ALA A 38 -1.97 28.44 -33.59
N PRO A 39 -1.69 28.69 -32.30
CA PRO A 39 -0.50 28.15 -31.65
C PRO A 39 -0.55 26.61 -31.70
N PRO A 40 0.57 25.93 -32.00
CA PRO A 40 0.60 24.48 -32.08
C PRO A 40 0.62 23.84 -30.68
N ASP A 41 -0.19 22.79 -30.56
CA ASP A 41 -0.02 21.59 -29.73
C ASP A 41 0.57 21.74 -28.32
N TYR A 42 -0.25 22.26 -27.40
CA TYR A 42 -0.19 21.90 -25.97
C TYR A 42 -1.60 21.86 -25.38
N GLU A 43 -2.48 21.05 -25.95
CA GLU A 43 -3.69 20.59 -25.25
C GLU A 43 -3.30 19.45 -24.30
N PHE A 44 -2.90 19.79 -23.08
CA PHE A 44 -2.97 18.87 -21.94
C PHE A 44 -3.09 19.66 -20.64
N PHE A 45 -4.19 20.40 -20.49
CA PHE A 45 -4.63 20.85 -19.17
C PHE A 45 -6.15 20.85 -19.09
N ASP A 46 -6.74 19.67 -19.15
CA ASP A 46 -8.00 19.43 -18.44
C ASP A 46 -7.71 19.38 -16.93
N ILE A 47 -7.36 20.54 -16.33
CA ILE A 47 -7.29 20.68 -14.88
C ILE A 47 -8.65 21.16 -14.39
N THR A 48 -9.56 20.22 -14.15
CA THR A 48 -10.78 20.46 -13.37
C THR A 48 -10.51 20.44 -11.86
N THR A 49 -9.25 20.53 -11.42
CA THR A 49 -8.88 20.55 -10.00
C THR A 49 -8.70 21.98 -9.49
N THR A 50 -9.30 22.30 -8.35
CA THR A 50 -9.21 23.62 -7.70
C THR A 50 -7.90 23.89 -6.98
N VAL A 51 -6.99 22.91 -6.94
CA VAL A 51 -5.71 23.00 -6.22
C VAL A 51 -4.61 23.47 -7.17
N ASP A 52 -3.93 24.56 -6.81
CA ASP A 52 -2.79 25.10 -7.56
C ASP A 52 -1.62 24.09 -7.56
N PRO A 53 -1.09 23.68 -8.74
CA PRO A 53 0.10 22.84 -8.83
C PRO A 53 1.30 23.35 -8.02
N SER A 54 1.46 24.68 -7.92
CA SER A 54 2.55 25.32 -7.16
C SER A 54 2.47 24.99 -5.67
N TYR A 55 1.25 24.83 -5.14
CA TYR A 55 1.04 24.46 -3.75
C TYR A 55 1.54 23.05 -3.47
N ILE A 56 1.22 22.07 -4.34
CA ILE A 56 1.68 20.68 -4.26
C ILE A 56 3.21 20.63 -4.30
N ILE A 57 3.84 21.34 -5.23
CA ILE A 57 5.30 21.42 -5.32
C ILE A 57 5.89 22.03 -4.03
N SER A 58 5.23 23.03 -3.44
CA SER A 58 5.67 23.60 -2.16
C SER A 58 5.59 22.58 -1.02
N LEU A 59 4.56 21.73 -0.99
CA LEU A 59 4.43 20.66 0.01
C LEU A 59 5.56 19.65 -0.12
N ILE A 60 5.83 19.16 -1.34
CA ILE A 60 6.92 18.21 -1.58
C ILE A 60 8.26 18.76 -1.07
N ARG A 61 8.54 20.06 -1.33
CA ARG A 61 9.77 20.70 -0.84
C ARG A 61 9.86 20.79 0.69
N LYS A 62 8.72 20.94 1.37
CA LYS A 62 8.67 20.97 2.84
C LYS A 62 8.86 19.60 3.48
N LEU A 63 8.68 18.52 2.70
CA LEU A 63 8.92 17.15 3.16
C LEU A 63 10.39 16.72 3.00
N ILE A 64 11.25 17.51 2.35
CA ILE A 64 12.67 17.17 2.20
C ILE A 64 13.31 17.04 3.60
N PRO A 65 13.92 15.89 3.94
CA PRO A 65 14.60 15.73 5.21
C PRO A 65 15.68 16.80 5.38
N ILE A 66 15.71 17.46 6.54
CA ILE A 66 16.78 18.38 6.88
C ILE A 66 17.94 17.54 7.38
N ASP A 67 19.07 17.54 6.67
CA ASP A 67 20.30 16.93 7.16
C ASP A 67 20.62 17.53 8.54
N SER A 68 20.58 16.69 9.58
CA SER A 68 21.03 17.07 10.94
C SER A 68 22.55 17.31 11.00
N VAL A 69 23.25 17.26 9.87
CA VAL A 69 24.68 17.53 9.74
C VAL A 69 24.89 18.97 9.27
N THR A 70 24.53 19.96 10.09
CA THR A 70 25.18 21.30 10.11
C THR A 70 24.68 22.13 11.29
N SER A 71 24.67 21.56 12.49
CA SER A 71 24.65 22.34 13.73
C SER A 71 26.07 22.48 14.30
N ASP A 72 26.97 23.12 13.53
CA ASP A 72 28.05 23.95 14.09
C ASP A 72 28.85 24.65 12.98
N SER A 73 28.28 25.72 12.45
CA SER A 73 29.09 26.83 11.94
C SER A 73 28.50 28.14 12.43
N ARG A 74 28.48 28.30 13.77
CA ARG A 74 28.38 29.62 14.39
C ARG A 74 29.68 30.37 14.08
N GLY A 75 29.52 31.52 13.44
CA GLY A 75 30.61 32.36 12.97
C GLY A 75 31.61 32.70 14.07
N VAL A 76 32.89 32.55 13.73
CA VAL A 76 33.98 33.21 14.42
C VAL A 76 34.52 34.27 13.46
N ASN A 77 34.31 35.51 13.85
CA ASN A 77 34.94 36.68 13.24
C ASN A 77 36.45 36.46 13.11
N GLY A 78 36.99 36.76 11.94
CA GLY A 78 38.44 36.85 11.75
C GLY A 78 39.03 37.96 12.59
N SER A 79 40.23 37.71 13.12
CA SER A 79 41.38 38.62 13.11
C SER A 79 42.62 37.88 13.59
N ASP A 80 43.71 38.13 12.88
CA ASP A 80 45.09 37.65 13.04
C ASP A 80 45.59 37.54 14.49
N ASP A 81 46.42 36.51 14.76
CA ASP A 81 47.83 36.75 15.10
C ASP A 81 48.70 35.50 14.82
N GLY A 82 49.91 35.75 14.35
CA GLY A 82 50.87 34.74 13.91
C GLY A 82 51.60 34.03 15.06
N GLY A 83 52.03 32.79 14.81
CA GLY A 83 52.86 32.04 15.76
C GLY A 83 53.43 30.78 15.13
N ARG A 84 54.74 30.76 14.96
CA ARG A 84 55.57 29.78 14.27
C ARG A 84 56.18 28.81 15.30
N GLY A 85 56.24 27.50 15.00
CA GLY A 85 56.99 26.49 15.77
C GLY A 85 56.30 25.12 15.71
N ASP A 86 56.67 24.19 14.81
CA ASP A 86 57.84 23.30 14.77
C ASP A 86 57.68 22.00 15.62
N THR A 87 57.72 20.90 14.87
CA THR A 87 58.10 19.49 15.13
C THR A 87 57.57 18.61 16.29
N ASN A 88 57.08 17.44 15.84
CA ASN A 88 57.41 16.05 16.24
C ASN A 88 56.66 15.29 17.35
N GLN A 89 56.04 14.20 16.87
CA GLN A 89 56.21 12.79 17.26
C GLN A 89 55.47 12.18 18.46
N THR A 90 54.89 11.00 18.15
CA THR A 90 54.69 9.76 18.95
C THR A 90 53.72 9.84 20.13
N ALA A 91 52.57 9.17 20.07
CA ALA A 91 52.33 7.71 20.20
C ALA A 91 52.34 7.23 21.67
N GLU A 92 51.36 6.38 21.94
CA GLU A 92 51.20 5.42 23.04
C GLU A 92 49.95 5.60 23.93
N GLU A 93 49.16 4.54 23.80
CA GLU A 93 48.06 4.00 24.58
C GLU A 93 48.35 3.95 26.10
N ASN A 94 47.29 3.98 26.91
CA ASN A 94 47.07 2.97 27.96
C ASN A 94 45.65 3.10 28.54
N GLU A 95 45.01 1.93 28.61
CA GLU A 95 43.80 1.58 29.33
C GLU A 95 44.03 1.67 30.85
N ASP A 96 43.02 2.03 31.66
CA ASP A 96 42.73 1.30 32.90
C ASP A 96 41.35 1.65 33.52
N GLU A 97 40.88 0.69 34.28
CA GLU A 97 39.54 0.36 34.75
C GLU A 97 38.98 1.15 35.96
N CYS A 98 37.64 1.24 35.97
CA CYS A 98 36.67 0.90 37.04
C CYS A 98 36.55 1.67 38.40
N GLU A 99 35.27 1.97 38.69
CA GLU A 99 34.58 2.02 40.00
C GLU A 99 34.90 3.09 41.06
N LYS A 100 33.91 3.98 41.29
CA LYS A 100 33.25 4.09 42.61
C LYS A 100 31.96 4.91 42.60
N MET A 101 30.96 4.38 43.30
CA MET A 101 29.71 5.02 43.72
C MET A 101 29.96 6.22 44.65
N ASP A 102 29.15 7.26 44.53
CA ASP A 102 28.70 8.06 45.67
C ASP A 102 27.32 8.67 45.39
N VAL A 103 26.47 8.62 46.42
CA VAL A 103 25.05 8.99 46.42
C VAL A 103 24.86 10.27 47.26
N VAL A 104 23.93 11.13 46.80
CA VAL A 104 23.23 12.26 47.47
C VAL A 104 23.94 13.62 47.51
N ASN A 105 23.44 14.63 46.77
CA ASN A 105 22.45 15.59 47.29
C ASN A 105 22.14 16.76 46.33
N ASP A 106 20.84 17.02 46.19
CA ASP A 106 20.10 18.27 45.94
C ASP A 106 20.80 19.52 45.36
N GLY A 107 20.21 20.04 44.28
CA GLY A 107 20.56 21.32 43.69
C GLY A 107 19.80 21.58 42.39
N SER A 108 18.54 22.00 42.50
CA SER A 108 17.73 22.50 41.39
C SER A 108 18.48 23.55 40.56
N ARG A 109 18.77 23.23 39.30
CA ARG A 109 18.94 24.19 38.21
C ARG A 109 18.38 23.58 36.94
N GLY A 110 17.21 24.05 36.55
CA GLY A 110 16.61 23.74 35.25
C GLY A 110 17.55 24.18 34.13
N GLY A 111 18.16 23.19 33.48
CA GLY A 111 18.56 23.30 32.09
C GLY A 111 17.35 22.90 31.27
N GLU A 112 16.74 23.87 30.59
CA GLU A 112 15.73 23.60 29.58
C GLU A 112 16.39 22.75 28.48
N ASP A 113 15.92 21.51 28.30
CA ASP A 113 16.11 20.72 27.08
C ASP A 113 15.50 21.48 25.90
N LYS A 114 16.24 22.45 25.37
CA LYS A 114 15.85 23.23 24.20
C LYS A 114 16.02 22.46 22.88
N ASP A 115 16.65 21.29 22.90
CA ASP A 115 16.82 20.45 21.72
C ASP A 115 15.62 19.51 21.51
N THR A 116 15.11 18.87 22.56
CA THR A 116 13.97 17.96 22.46
C THR A 116 12.69 18.69 22.04
N CYS A 117 12.46 19.92 22.54
CA CYS A 117 11.29 20.71 22.12
C CYS A 117 11.41 21.29 20.70
N ARG A 118 12.62 21.40 20.13
CA ARG A 118 12.80 21.91 18.76
C ARG A 118 12.57 20.85 17.70
N GLY A 119 12.89 19.59 18.00
CA GLY A 119 12.58 18.44 17.15
C GLY A 119 11.07 18.20 17.04
N LEU A 120 10.36 18.18 18.17
CA LEU A 120 8.92 17.91 18.20
C LEU A 120 8.07 18.94 17.41
N ALA A 121 8.42 20.24 17.49
CA ALA A 121 7.72 21.28 16.75
C ALA A 121 8.00 21.23 15.23
N GLY A 122 9.17 20.71 14.82
CA GLY A 122 9.48 20.47 13.40
C GLY A 122 8.68 19.30 12.84
N ASP A 123 8.54 18.25 13.64
CA ASP A 123 7.80 17.04 13.26
C ASP A 123 6.31 17.30 13.12
N GLU A 124 5.69 18.08 14.01
CA GLU A 124 4.27 18.49 13.89
C GLU A 124 4.01 19.26 12.59
N VAL A 125 4.88 20.22 12.25
CA VAL A 125 4.74 20.99 11.02
C VAL A 125 4.98 20.10 9.80
N TRP A 126 5.96 19.20 9.84
CA TRP A 126 6.18 18.22 8.75
C TRP A 126 4.94 17.33 8.56
N GLU A 127 4.37 16.82 9.66
CA GLU A 127 3.19 15.97 9.68
C GLU A 127 1.99 16.66 9.03
N GLU A 128 1.73 17.92 9.36
CA GLU A 128 0.63 18.68 8.74
C GLU A 128 0.77 18.75 7.22
N HIS A 129 1.97 19.05 6.71
CA HIS A 129 2.23 19.08 5.27
C HIS A 129 2.12 17.70 4.63
N GLY A 130 2.62 16.67 5.32
CA GLY A 130 2.58 15.28 4.88
C GLY A 130 1.15 14.74 4.78
N CYS A 131 0.29 15.02 5.77
CA CYS A 131 -1.12 14.64 5.74
C CYS A 131 -1.87 15.30 4.58
N VAL A 132 -1.64 16.59 4.33
CA VAL A 132 -2.24 17.27 3.18
C VAL A 132 -1.78 16.62 1.87
N LEU A 133 -0.50 16.25 1.77
CA LEU A 133 0.01 15.59 0.57
C LEU A 133 -0.58 14.18 0.41
N TRP A 134 -0.79 13.46 1.51
CA TRP A 134 -1.45 12.15 1.53
C TRP A 134 -2.88 12.25 0.96
N ASP A 135 -3.68 13.21 1.44
CA ASP A 135 -5.05 13.43 0.95
C ASP A 135 -5.06 13.74 -0.55
N LEU A 136 -4.16 14.63 -1.00
CA LEU A 136 -4.05 15.02 -2.41
C LEU A 136 -3.62 13.85 -3.31
N ALA A 137 -2.78 12.94 -2.81
CA ALA A 137 -2.30 11.78 -3.58
C ALA A 137 -3.43 10.81 -4.00
N ALA A 138 -4.61 10.89 -3.38
CA ALA A 138 -5.77 10.10 -3.79
C ALA A 138 -6.28 10.49 -5.20
N SER A 139 -6.03 11.74 -5.64
CA SER A 139 -6.39 12.23 -6.97
C SER A 139 -5.34 11.82 -8.01
N ARG A 140 -5.79 11.20 -9.12
CA ARG A 140 -4.90 10.79 -10.22
C ARG A 140 -4.02 11.93 -10.73
N THR A 141 -4.63 13.08 -11.02
CA THR A 141 -3.92 14.25 -11.56
C THR A 141 -2.86 14.78 -10.61
N HIS A 142 -3.16 14.79 -9.30
CA HIS A 142 -2.20 15.23 -8.29
C HIS A 142 -1.10 14.19 -8.08
N ALA A 143 -1.43 12.91 -8.06
CA ALA A 143 -0.46 11.82 -7.97
C ALA A 143 0.57 11.86 -9.11
N GLU A 144 0.12 12.04 -10.35
CA GLU A 144 1.00 12.18 -11.52
C GLU A 144 1.91 13.42 -11.40
N LEU A 145 1.35 14.57 -11.00
CA LEU A 145 2.13 15.79 -10.75
C LEU A 145 3.19 15.58 -9.65
N MET A 146 2.84 14.88 -8.56
CA MET A 146 3.77 14.63 -7.46
C MET A 146 4.96 13.79 -7.91
N VAL A 147 4.70 12.71 -8.67
CA VAL A 147 5.76 11.85 -9.21
C VAL A 147 6.65 12.62 -10.21
N GLN A 148 6.06 13.46 -11.07
CA GLN A 148 6.82 14.35 -11.96
C GLN A 148 7.71 15.35 -11.20
N ASN A 149 7.41 15.62 -9.92
CA ASN A 149 8.13 16.55 -9.06
C ASN A 149 8.91 15.84 -7.93
N LEU A 150 9.41 14.63 -8.21
CA LEU A 150 10.36 13.89 -7.36
C LEU A 150 9.85 13.54 -5.96
N VAL A 151 8.53 13.35 -5.80
CA VAL A 151 7.98 12.96 -4.50
C VAL A 151 8.54 11.62 -4.02
N LEU A 152 8.79 10.67 -4.93
CA LEU A 152 9.24 9.32 -4.55
C LEU A 152 10.63 9.35 -3.91
N GLU A 153 11.53 10.19 -4.42
CA GLU A 153 12.86 10.41 -3.89
C GLU A 153 12.79 11.05 -2.50
N VAL A 154 11.89 12.02 -2.31
CA VAL A 154 11.67 12.67 -1.00
C VAL A 154 11.12 11.67 0.01
N LEU A 155 10.12 10.87 -0.36
CA LEU A 155 9.53 9.86 0.52
C LEU A 155 10.54 8.75 0.85
N MET A 156 11.32 8.29 -0.13
CA MET A 156 12.38 7.31 0.10
C MET A 156 13.45 7.85 1.05
N ALA A 157 13.86 9.11 0.89
CA ALA A 157 14.80 9.74 1.81
C ALA A 157 14.25 9.77 3.25
N ASN A 158 12.98 10.14 3.44
CA ASN A 158 12.33 10.12 4.76
C ASN A 158 12.28 8.71 5.37
N LEU A 159 11.91 7.69 4.58
CA LEU A 159 11.87 6.29 5.04
C LEU A 159 13.26 5.78 5.49
N MET A 160 14.34 6.32 4.92
CA MET A 160 15.70 5.90 5.25
C MET A 160 16.30 6.64 6.46
N VAL A 161 15.86 7.88 6.73
CA VAL A 161 16.49 8.72 7.77
C VAL A 161 15.62 8.93 9.02
N SER A 162 14.29 8.88 8.87
CA SER A 162 13.38 9.16 9.98
C SER A 162 13.33 8.00 10.97
N GLN A 163 13.29 8.33 12.26
CA GLN A 163 12.98 7.38 13.34
C GLN A 163 11.53 7.52 13.83
N SER A 164 10.76 8.43 13.23
CA SER A 164 9.37 8.68 13.62
C SER A 164 8.42 7.74 12.89
N SER A 165 7.73 6.87 13.63
CA SER A 165 6.69 6.00 13.08
C SER A 165 5.62 6.79 12.33
N ARG A 166 5.27 7.99 12.81
CA ARG A 166 4.26 8.82 12.16
C ARG A 166 4.72 9.33 10.78
N VAL A 167 5.99 9.72 10.66
CA VAL A 167 6.60 10.10 9.38
C VAL A 167 6.59 8.91 8.41
N THR A 168 6.97 7.73 8.90
CA THR A 168 6.96 6.48 8.12
C THR A 168 5.56 6.11 7.65
N GLU A 169 4.57 6.16 8.54
CA GLU A 169 3.16 5.92 8.23
C GLU A 169 2.69 6.86 7.11
N ILE A 170 2.93 8.16 7.25
CA ILE A 170 2.53 9.16 6.24
C ILE A 170 3.22 8.88 4.91
N CYS A 171 4.51 8.54 4.92
CA CYS A 171 5.24 8.22 3.71
C CYS A 171 4.66 6.99 2.99
N LEU A 172 4.41 5.90 3.73
CA LEU A 172 3.76 4.71 3.20
C LEU A 172 2.34 5.00 2.69
N GLY A 173 1.60 5.84 3.41
CA GLY A 173 0.27 6.29 3.05
C GLY A 173 0.23 7.03 1.72
N ILE A 174 1.13 8.01 1.53
CA ILE A 174 1.28 8.75 0.28
C ILE A 174 1.63 7.76 -0.84
N ILE A 175 2.67 6.93 -0.68
CA ILE A 175 3.07 5.95 -1.70
C ILE A 175 1.90 5.01 -2.03
N GLY A 176 1.15 4.56 -1.03
CA GLY A 176 0.00 3.70 -1.20
C GLY A 176 -1.17 4.35 -1.93
N ASN A 177 -1.33 5.67 -1.85
CA ASN A 177 -2.29 6.40 -2.68
C ASN A 177 -1.77 6.58 -4.12
N LEU A 178 -0.48 6.86 -4.29
CA LEU A 178 0.14 6.93 -5.62
C LEU A 178 -0.01 5.57 -6.35
N ALA A 179 0.23 4.47 -5.65
CA ALA A 179 0.10 3.10 -6.17
C ALA A 179 -1.30 2.74 -6.69
N CYS A 180 -2.35 3.47 -6.31
CA CYS A 180 -3.70 3.28 -6.87
C CYS A 180 -3.83 3.69 -8.34
N HIS A 181 -2.83 4.40 -8.89
CA HIS A 181 -2.85 4.92 -10.26
C HIS A 181 -1.76 4.27 -11.11
N GLU A 182 -2.12 3.85 -12.33
CA GLU A 182 -1.24 3.04 -13.19
C GLU A 182 0.08 3.74 -13.55
N ALA A 183 0.04 5.02 -13.93
CA ALA A 183 1.25 5.76 -14.28
C ALA A 183 2.20 5.93 -13.07
N PRO A 184 1.78 6.47 -11.91
CA PRO A 184 2.58 6.47 -10.69
C PRO A 184 3.10 5.08 -10.25
N MET A 185 2.29 4.01 -10.36
CA MET A 185 2.73 2.64 -10.04
C MET A 185 3.98 2.22 -10.81
N LYS A 186 4.05 2.51 -12.13
CA LYS A 186 5.23 2.20 -12.95
C LYS A 186 6.47 2.96 -12.48
N HIS A 187 6.30 4.20 -12.01
CA HIS A 187 7.40 4.97 -11.42
C HIS A 187 7.86 4.41 -10.07
N ILE A 188 6.93 3.95 -9.22
CA ILE A 188 7.26 3.27 -7.95
C ILE A 188 8.12 2.04 -8.22
N VAL A 189 7.74 1.22 -9.20
CA VAL A 189 8.48 0.01 -9.57
C VAL A 189 9.85 0.33 -10.18
N SER A 190 9.95 1.45 -10.89
CA SER A 190 11.22 1.91 -11.49
C SER A 190 12.14 2.61 -10.48
N ALA A 191 11.63 3.01 -9.32
CA ALA A 191 12.40 3.69 -8.28
C ALA A 191 13.31 2.69 -7.55
N ASN A 192 14.60 2.74 -7.87
CA ASN A 192 15.58 1.80 -7.35
C ASN A 192 15.63 1.79 -5.82
N GLY A 193 15.44 0.62 -5.22
CA GLY A 193 15.45 0.41 -3.77
C GLY A 193 14.13 0.71 -3.05
N LEU A 194 13.17 1.39 -3.69
CA LEU A 194 11.93 1.79 -3.01
C LEU A 194 11.10 0.58 -2.55
N ILE A 195 10.90 -0.43 -3.42
CA ILE A 195 10.15 -1.64 -3.07
C ILE A 195 10.83 -2.38 -1.90
N SER A 196 12.16 -2.53 -1.91
CA SER A 196 12.86 -3.16 -0.79
C SER A 196 12.67 -2.37 0.51
N THR A 197 12.79 -1.03 0.46
CA THR A 197 12.55 -0.18 1.63
C THR A 197 11.12 -0.30 2.17
N ILE A 198 10.12 -0.46 1.29
CA ILE A 198 8.72 -0.71 1.68
C ILE A 198 8.58 -2.08 2.35
N VAL A 199 9.17 -3.12 1.77
CA VAL A 199 9.15 -4.47 2.34
C VAL A 199 9.82 -4.51 3.72
N ASP A 200 10.90 -3.76 3.91
CA ASP A 200 11.58 -3.64 5.21
C ASP A 200 10.67 -3.06 6.29
N GLN A 201 9.64 -2.28 5.93
CA GLN A 201 8.68 -1.75 6.90
C GLN A 201 7.82 -2.82 7.56
N LEU A 202 7.75 -4.04 7.00
CA LEU A 202 7.11 -5.20 7.66
C LEU A 202 7.80 -5.56 8.99
N PHE A 203 9.02 -5.08 9.24
CA PHE A 203 9.76 -5.30 10.48
C PHE A 203 9.59 -4.18 11.51
N SER A 204 8.77 -3.17 11.22
CA SER A 204 8.36 -2.18 12.22
C SER A 204 7.51 -2.84 13.31
N ASP A 205 7.53 -2.25 14.51
CA ASP A 205 6.65 -2.57 15.63
C ASP A 205 5.40 -1.65 15.67
N ASP A 206 5.36 -0.63 14.82
CA ASP A 206 4.24 0.31 14.76
C ASP A 206 3.06 -0.25 13.95
N THR A 207 1.89 -0.27 14.56
CA THR A 207 0.67 -0.86 13.97
C THR A 207 0.22 -0.15 12.71
N GLN A 208 0.32 1.18 12.66
CA GLN A 208 -0.15 1.97 11.52
C GLN A 208 0.81 1.84 10.33
N CYS A 209 2.12 1.84 10.60
CA CYS A 209 3.14 1.55 9.58
C CYS A 209 2.94 0.16 8.96
N LEU A 210 2.72 -0.86 9.79
CA LEU A 210 2.46 -2.22 9.31
C LEU A 210 1.18 -2.29 8.47
N ALA A 211 0.11 -1.58 8.88
CA ALA A 211 -1.14 -1.57 8.14
C ALA A 211 -0.98 -0.96 6.74
N GLU A 212 -0.27 0.17 6.63
CA GLU A 212 -0.01 0.82 5.35
C GLU A 212 0.97 0.02 4.48
N ALA A 213 2.00 -0.61 5.08
CA ALA A 213 2.89 -1.52 4.36
C ALA A 213 2.12 -2.71 3.77
N CYS A 214 1.27 -3.37 4.59
CA CYS A 214 0.42 -4.46 4.10
C CYS A 214 -0.54 -4.00 3.00
N ARG A 215 -1.16 -2.82 3.13
CA ARG A 215 -2.05 -2.24 2.12
C ARG A 215 -1.31 -2.02 0.80
N LEU A 216 -0.14 -1.40 0.84
CA LEU A 216 0.67 -1.10 -0.35
C LEU A 216 1.15 -2.38 -1.05
N LEU A 217 1.67 -3.35 -0.30
CA LEU A 217 2.11 -4.63 -0.87
C LEU A 217 0.94 -5.39 -1.51
N THR A 218 -0.25 -5.35 -0.89
CA THR A 218 -1.48 -5.94 -1.45
C THR A 218 -1.81 -5.31 -2.81
N LEU A 219 -1.79 -3.98 -2.90
CA LEU A 219 -2.03 -3.26 -4.15
C LEU A 219 -0.99 -3.61 -5.23
N GLY A 220 0.28 -3.70 -4.85
CA GLY A 220 1.35 -4.09 -5.75
C GLY A 220 1.15 -5.49 -6.36
N LEU A 221 0.79 -6.48 -5.54
CA LEU A 221 0.54 -7.86 -5.96
C LEU A 221 -0.73 -8.01 -6.82
N GLN A 222 -1.72 -7.13 -6.67
CA GLN A 222 -2.96 -7.13 -7.45
C GLN A 222 -2.87 -6.27 -8.72
N GLY A 223 -1.82 -5.45 -8.85
CA GLY A 223 -1.64 -4.52 -9.97
C GLY A 223 -1.00 -5.14 -11.21
N SER A 224 -0.81 -4.32 -12.25
CA SER A 224 -0.15 -4.72 -13.50
C SER A 224 1.32 -5.15 -13.31
N GLU A 225 1.96 -4.63 -12.27
CA GLU A 225 3.39 -4.86 -11.97
C GLU A 225 3.59 -5.98 -10.93
N CYS A 226 2.63 -6.90 -10.78
CA CYS A 226 2.60 -7.89 -9.70
C CYS A 226 3.86 -8.77 -9.62
N CYS A 227 4.53 -9.06 -10.74
CA CYS A 227 5.73 -9.90 -10.75
C CYS A 227 6.88 -9.27 -9.94
N THR A 228 7.09 -7.96 -10.07
CA THR A 228 8.17 -7.28 -9.33
C THR A 228 7.89 -7.26 -7.84
N TRP A 229 6.63 -7.00 -7.45
CA TRP A 229 6.21 -7.06 -6.05
C TRP A 229 6.30 -8.47 -5.48
N ALA A 230 5.94 -9.47 -6.29
CA ALA A 230 6.05 -10.87 -5.92
C ALA A 230 7.50 -11.28 -5.65
N GLU A 231 8.42 -10.92 -6.54
CA GLU A 231 9.85 -11.17 -6.37
C GLU A 231 10.41 -10.53 -5.09
N ALA A 232 9.90 -9.37 -4.70
CA ALA A 232 10.32 -8.69 -3.49
C ALA A 232 9.86 -9.39 -2.20
N VAL A 233 8.68 -10.02 -2.19
CA VAL A 233 8.10 -10.66 -0.99
C VAL A 233 8.36 -12.17 -0.88
N GLN A 234 8.96 -12.80 -1.90
CA GLN A 234 9.10 -14.27 -1.99
C GLN A 234 9.99 -14.95 -0.97
N SER A 235 10.82 -14.20 -0.23
CA SER A 235 11.72 -14.83 0.75
C SER A 235 10.91 -15.43 1.91
N GLU A 236 11.31 -16.63 2.36
CA GLU A 236 10.63 -17.31 3.48
C GLU A 236 10.62 -16.44 4.75
N HIS A 237 11.65 -15.63 4.96
CA HIS A 237 11.73 -14.68 6.08
C HIS A 237 10.62 -13.62 6.03
N ILE A 238 10.36 -13.04 4.86
CA ILE A 238 9.29 -12.05 4.66
C ILE A 238 7.92 -12.71 4.81
N LEU A 239 7.71 -13.87 4.18
CA LEU A 239 6.44 -14.62 4.30
C LEU A 239 6.15 -15.01 5.76
N CYS A 240 7.18 -15.44 6.49
CA CYS A 240 7.09 -15.73 7.92
C CYS A 240 6.71 -14.48 8.72
N ARG A 241 7.30 -13.32 8.41
CA ARG A 241 6.94 -12.06 9.07
C ARG A 241 5.49 -11.66 8.79
N ILE A 242 5.01 -11.79 7.56
CA ILE A 242 3.60 -11.51 7.19
C ILE A 242 2.64 -12.40 7.97
N ILE A 243 2.92 -13.71 8.02
CA ILE A 243 2.14 -14.67 8.80
C ILE A 243 2.15 -14.32 10.29
N TRP A 244 3.32 -13.99 10.83
CA TRP A 244 3.48 -13.62 12.23
C TRP A 244 2.66 -12.38 12.60
N ILE A 245 2.62 -11.37 11.74
CA ILE A 245 1.79 -10.16 11.93
C ILE A 245 0.30 -10.56 12.03
N ALA A 246 -0.19 -11.34 11.06
CA ALA A 246 -1.59 -11.77 11.02
C ALA A 246 -1.96 -12.67 12.23
N GLU A 247 -1.03 -13.48 12.71
CA GLU A 247 -1.24 -14.37 13.86
C GLU A 247 -1.28 -13.62 15.20
N ASN A 248 -0.49 -12.55 15.35
CA ASN A 248 -0.23 -11.93 16.67
C ASN A 248 -0.90 -10.56 16.88
N THR A 249 -1.43 -9.93 15.83
CA THR A 249 -2.12 -8.64 15.98
C THR A 249 -3.46 -8.79 16.70
N LEU A 250 -3.74 -7.86 17.62
CA LEU A 250 -5.08 -7.69 18.22
C LEU A 250 -5.86 -6.52 17.60
N ASN A 251 -5.23 -5.78 16.69
CA ASN A 251 -5.86 -4.67 15.97
C ASN A 251 -6.62 -5.22 14.76
N PRO A 252 -7.97 -5.06 14.68
CA PRO A 252 -8.77 -5.60 13.59
C PRO A 252 -8.39 -5.06 12.21
N GLN A 253 -8.00 -3.78 12.11
CA GLN A 253 -7.61 -3.18 10.84
C GLN A 253 -6.29 -3.76 10.34
N LEU A 254 -5.29 -3.92 11.21
CA LEU A 254 -4.03 -4.58 10.83
C LEU A 254 -4.27 -6.06 10.50
N LEU A 255 -5.15 -6.75 11.23
CA LEU A 255 -5.52 -8.13 10.92
C LEU A 255 -6.12 -8.24 9.51
N GLU A 256 -7.09 -7.39 9.19
CA GLU A 256 -7.72 -7.34 7.87
C GLU A 256 -6.68 -7.07 6.77
N LYS A 257 -5.78 -6.10 6.96
CA LYS A 257 -4.78 -5.73 5.96
C LYS A 257 -3.69 -6.80 5.78
N SER A 258 -3.22 -7.41 6.86
CA SER A 258 -2.25 -8.50 6.79
C SER A 258 -2.83 -9.77 6.17
N LEU A 259 -4.09 -10.11 6.46
CA LEU A 259 -4.79 -11.19 5.78
C LEU A 259 -5.12 -10.86 4.33
N GLY A 260 -5.43 -9.61 4.01
CA GLY A 260 -5.59 -9.14 2.63
C GLY A 260 -4.30 -9.34 1.83
N LEU A 261 -3.14 -9.09 2.45
CA LEU A 261 -1.84 -9.38 1.84
C LEU A 261 -1.63 -10.88 1.61
N VAL A 262 -1.93 -11.72 2.61
CA VAL A 262 -1.89 -13.18 2.45
C VAL A 262 -2.79 -13.64 1.29
N LEU A 263 -4.01 -13.13 1.22
CA LEU A 263 -4.96 -13.44 0.14
C LEU A 263 -4.39 -13.02 -1.22
N ALA A 264 -3.83 -11.82 -1.35
CA ALA A 264 -3.20 -11.37 -2.59
C ALA A 264 -2.01 -12.23 -3.02
N ILE A 265 -1.25 -12.77 -2.06
CA ILE A 265 -0.18 -13.74 -2.36
C ILE A 265 -0.77 -15.05 -2.89
N LEU A 266 -1.84 -15.56 -2.28
CA LEU A 266 -2.52 -16.79 -2.71
C LEU A 266 -3.18 -16.65 -4.10
N GLU A 267 -3.76 -15.47 -4.38
CA GLU A 267 -4.42 -15.15 -5.66
C GLU A 267 -3.44 -14.65 -6.74
N SER A 268 -2.14 -14.51 -6.43
CA SER A 268 -1.13 -14.01 -7.36
C SER A 268 -1.00 -14.89 -8.62
N GLN A 269 -0.58 -14.27 -9.74
CA GLN A 269 -0.45 -14.94 -11.04
C GLN A 269 0.30 -16.27 -10.92
N LYS A 270 -0.09 -17.27 -11.73
CA LYS A 270 0.38 -18.67 -11.61
C LYS A 270 1.90 -18.82 -11.50
N GLU A 271 2.65 -17.99 -12.21
CA GLU A 271 4.12 -18.03 -12.21
C GLU A 271 4.72 -17.59 -10.86
N ALA A 272 4.12 -16.57 -10.22
CA ALA A 272 4.51 -16.09 -8.91
C ALA A 272 4.02 -17.04 -7.79
N SER A 273 2.77 -17.50 -7.87
CA SER A 273 2.18 -18.39 -6.85
C SER A 273 2.90 -19.74 -6.72
N CYS A 274 3.46 -20.30 -7.80
CA CYS A 274 4.28 -21.51 -7.71
C CYS A 274 5.46 -21.40 -6.73
N THR A 275 5.98 -20.19 -6.46
CA THR A 275 7.08 -19.96 -5.52
C THR A 275 6.61 -19.77 -4.08
N PHE A 276 5.47 -19.11 -3.88
CA PHE A 276 4.95 -18.81 -2.54
C PHE A 276 4.31 -20.02 -1.88
N ILE A 277 3.53 -20.79 -2.63
CA ILE A 277 2.64 -21.81 -2.07
C ILE A 277 3.39 -22.86 -1.26
N PRO A 278 4.49 -23.48 -1.74
CA PRO A 278 5.23 -24.44 -0.93
C PRO A 278 5.72 -23.84 0.39
N SER A 279 6.19 -22.59 0.38
CA SER A 279 6.64 -21.87 1.56
C SER A 279 5.49 -21.56 2.53
N LEU A 280 4.35 -21.08 2.03
CA LEU A 280 3.17 -20.81 2.85
C LEU A 280 2.60 -22.07 3.51
N MET A 281 2.59 -23.19 2.77
CA MET A 281 2.16 -24.49 3.30
C MET A 281 3.13 -24.96 4.40
N LYS A 282 4.44 -24.86 4.18
CA LYS A 282 5.46 -25.15 5.19
C LYS A 282 5.31 -24.27 6.44
N LEU A 283 4.91 -23.01 6.27
CA LEU A 283 4.67 -22.06 7.36
C LEU A 283 3.31 -22.24 8.05
N GLY A 284 2.50 -23.22 7.64
CA GLY A 284 1.26 -23.57 8.34
C GLY A 284 0.07 -22.67 8.04
N ILE A 285 0.00 -22.09 6.83
CA ILE A 285 -1.11 -21.21 6.45
C ILE A 285 -2.51 -21.85 6.61
N PRO A 286 -2.76 -23.15 6.33
CA PRO A 286 -4.09 -23.72 6.53
C PRO A 286 -4.52 -23.68 8.01
N SER A 287 -3.61 -24.05 8.92
CA SER A 287 -3.89 -24.04 10.36
C SER A 287 -4.12 -22.64 10.89
N LEU A 288 -3.35 -21.66 10.42
CA LEU A 288 -3.53 -20.26 10.80
C LEU A 288 -4.93 -19.77 10.43
N LEU A 289 -5.34 -19.93 9.17
CA LEU A 289 -6.64 -19.47 8.69
C LEU A 289 -7.81 -20.13 9.45
N ILE A 290 -7.71 -21.43 9.74
CA ILE A 290 -8.73 -22.15 10.52
C ILE A 290 -8.79 -21.64 11.96
N ASN A 291 -7.64 -21.34 12.58
CA ASN A 291 -7.59 -20.83 13.94
C ASN A 291 -8.10 -19.39 14.04
N LEU A 292 -7.77 -18.54 13.07
CA LEU A 292 -8.31 -17.18 12.98
C LEU A 292 -9.83 -17.19 12.75
N LEU A 293 -10.34 -18.08 11.88
CA LEU A 293 -11.77 -18.23 11.68
C LEU A 293 -12.47 -18.65 12.98
N ASP A 294 -11.93 -19.62 13.71
CA ASP A 294 -12.45 -20.06 15.00
C ASP A 294 -12.47 -18.93 16.02
N PHE A 295 -11.36 -18.19 16.12
CA PHE A 295 -11.23 -17.05 17.02
C PHE A 295 -12.26 -15.96 16.70
N GLU A 296 -12.35 -15.52 15.45
CA GLU A 296 -13.28 -14.47 15.05
C GLU A 296 -14.75 -14.91 15.14
N MET A 297 -15.04 -16.19 14.88
CA MET A 297 -16.36 -16.77 15.12
C MET A 297 -16.74 -16.73 16.60
N SER A 298 -15.82 -17.11 17.50
CA SER A 298 -16.09 -17.07 18.95
C SER A 298 -16.42 -15.65 19.42
N ARG A 299 -15.65 -14.66 18.94
CA ARG A 299 -15.89 -13.25 19.26
C ARG A 299 -17.17 -12.71 18.64
N LEU A 300 -17.52 -13.11 17.42
CA LEU A 300 -18.79 -12.72 16.80
C LEU A 300 -20.02 -13.20 17.59
N THR A 301 -19.92 -14.38 18.22
CA THR A 301 -21.01 -14.88 19.06
C THR A 301 -21.17 -14.13 20.38
N GLU A 302 -20.10 -13.51 20.88
CA GLU A 302 -20.08 -12.75 22.14
C GLU A 302 -20.36 -11.25 21.93
N GLU A 303 -19.76 -10.66 20.89
CA GLU A 303 -19.69 -9.22 20.61
C GLU A 303 -19.98 -9.00 19.11
N ARG A 304 -21.24 -8.78 18.73
CA ARG A 304 -21.55 -8.45 17.32
C ARG A 304 -21.07 -7.04 16.98
N VAL A 305 -19.98 -6.93 16.22
CA VAL A 305 -19.39 -5.66 15.77
C VAL A 305 -19.18 -5.68 14.25
N PRO A 306 -19.61 -4.64 13.51
CA PRO A 306 -19.49 -4.59 12.05
C PRO A 306 -18.08 -4.79 11.49
N GLU A 307 -17.06 -4.24 12.14
CA GLU A 307 -15.64 -4.35 11.74
C GLU A 307 -15.11 -5.80 11.74
N ARG A 308 -15.74 -6.71 12.49
CA ARG A 308 -15.34 -8.13 12.47
C ARG A 308 -15.80 -8.86 11.21
N TYR A 309 -16.85 -8.36 10.56
CA TYR A 309 -17.34 -8.98 9.33
C TYR A 309 -16.36 -8.83 8.18
N SER A 310 -15.63 -7.71 8.08
CA SER A 310 -14.61 -7.54 7.04
C SER A 310 -13.43 -8.51 7.25
N VAL A 311 -13.00 -8.71 8.49
CA VAL A 311 -11.99 -9.72 8.83
C VAL A 311 -12.46 -11.13 8.47
N LEU A 312 -13.68 -11.50 8.87
CA LEU A 312 -14.27 -12.81 8.55
C LEU A 312 -14.37 -13.04 7.03
N ASP A 313 -14.77 -12.03 6.27
CA ASP A 313 -14.85 -12.10 4.81
C ASP A 313 -13.48 -12.40 4.19
N VAL A 314 -12.44 -11.66 4.60
CA VAL A 314 -11.08 -11.88 4.11
C VAL A 314 -10.55 -13.27 4.51
N ILE A 315 -10.81 -13.73 5.74
CA ILE A 315 -10.42 -15.09 6.17
C ILE A 315 -11.08 -16.14 5.27
N LEU A 316 -12.39 -16.01 5.01
CA LEU A 316 -13.13 -16.96 4.19
C LEU A 316 -12.66 -16.94 2.74
N ARG A 317 -12.37 -15.76 2.18
CA ARG A 317 -11.77 -15.66 0.84
C ARG A 317 -10.38 -16.30 0.78
N ALA A 318 -9.54 -16.15 1.80
CA ALA A 318 -8.24 -16.80 1.86
C ALA A 318 -8.36 -18.32 1.95
N ILE A 319 -9.32 -18.82 2.73
CA ILE A 319 -9.64 -20.25 2.80
C ILE A 319 -10.14 -20.77 1.45
N GLU A 320 -11.02 -20.03 0.78
CA GLU A 320 -11.51 -20.36 -0.56
C GLU A 320 -10.35 -20.44 -1.55
N ALA A 321 -9.51 -19.40 -1.62
CA ALA A 321 -8.33 -19.36 -2.50
C ALA A 321 -7.41 -20.56 -2.27
N LEU A 322 -7.21 -20.98 -1.01
CA LEU A 322 -6.41 -22.15 -0.70
C LEU A 322 -7.11 -23.48 -1.04
N SER A 323 -8.44 -23.54 -0.92
CA SER A 323 -9.24 -24.74 -1.22
C SER A 323 -9.31 -25.07 -2.71
N ILE A 324 -9.09 -24.07 -3.58
CA ILE A 324 -9.05 -24.24 -5.04
C ILE A 324 -7.62 -24.46 -5.56
N LEU A 325 -6.62 -24.43 -4.68
CA LEU A 325 -5.22 -24.42 -5.06
C LEU A 325 -4.74 -25.83 -5.42
N ASP A 326 -4.31 -25.98 -6.69
CA ASP A 326 -3.88 -27.25 -7.26
C ASP A 326 -2.75 -27.89 -6.43
N GLY A 327 -2.93 -29.15 -6.03
CA GLY A 327 -1.92 -29.93 -5.30
C GLY A 327 -1.84 -29.68 -3.79
N HIS A 328 -2.50 -28.63 -3.27
CA HIS A 328 -2.44 -28.28 -1.84
C HIS A 328 -3.83 -28.17 -1.16
N SER A 329 -4.90 -28.21 -1.93
CA SER A 329 -6.28 -28.14 -1.43
C SER A 329 -6.66 -29.22 -0.42
N GLN A 330 -6.06 -30.41 -0.49
CA GLN A 330 -6.41 -31.52 0.40
C GLN A 330 -6.16 -31.20 1.88
N GLU A 331 -5.12 -30.43 2.20
CA GLU A 331 -4.77 -30.09 3.58
C GLU A 331 -5.88 -29.26 4.25
N ILE A 332 -6.46 -28.30 3.52
CA ILE A 332 -7.55 -27.48 4.05
C ILE A 332 -8.91 -28.16 3.93
N CYS A 333 -9.20 -28.85 2.82
CA CYS A 333 -10.50 -29.48 2.56
C CYS A 333 -10.78 -30.71 3.45
N SER A 334 -9.73 -31.35 3.98
CA SER A 334 -9.87 -32.50 4.90
C SER A 334 -10.11 -32.07 6.36
N SER A 335 -10.14 -30.76 6.65
CA SER A 335 -10.27 -30.26 8.02
C SER A 335 -11.70 -30.38 8.54
N LYS A 336 -11.89 -31.30 9.49
CA LYS A 336 -13.16 -31.42 10.24
C LYS A 336 -13.51 -30.15 11.03
N LYS A 337 -12.49 -29.47 11.55
CA LYS A 337 -12.67 -28.20 12.28
C LYS A 337 -13.24 -27.14 11.35
N LEU A 338 -12.69 -27.00 10.14
CA LEU A 338 -13.18 -26.06 9.15
C LEU A 338 -14.64 -26.36 8.75
N LEU A 339 -14.95 -27.63 8.47
CA LEU A 339 -16.30 -28.05 8.13
C LEU A 339 -17.31 -27.66 9.22
N GLN A 340 -16.94 -27.88 10.49
CA GLN A 340 -17.77 -27.51 11.64
C GLN A 340 -17.97 -25.99 11.72
N LEU A 341 -16.90 -25.20 11.60
CA LEU A 341 -16.95 -23.73 11.63
C LEU A 341 -17.84 -23.16 10.52
N VAL A 342 -17.69 -23.65 9.29
CA VAL A 342 -18.53 -23.28 8.14
C VAL A 342 -20.00 -23.63 8.41
N CYS A 343 -20.27 -24.82 8.96
CA CYS A 343 -21.62 -25.24 9.32
C CYS A 343 -22.25 -24.35 10.40
N ASP A 344 -21.46 -23.90 11.38
CA ASP A 344 -21.95 -23.05 12.46
C ASP A 344 -22.18 -21.61 12.00
N LEU A 345 -21.33 -21.10 11.10
CA LEU A 345 -21.53 -19.80 10.46
C LEU A 345 -22.83 -19.75 9.64
N ILE A 346 -23.15 -20.79 8.87
CA ILE A 346 -24.41 -20.89 8.10
C ILE A 346 -25.67 -20.88 8.99
N LYS A 347 -25.55 -21.35 10.24
CA LYS A 347 -26.65 -21.39 11.21
C LYS A 347 -26.85 -20.07 11.94
N LEU A 348 -25.94 -19.09 11.81
CA LEU A 348 -26.10 -17.81 12.49
C LEU A 348 -27.39 -17.11 12.03
N PRO A 349 -28.17 -16.54 12.97
CA PRO A 349 -29.51 -16.04 12.70
C PRO A 349 -29.55 -14.72 11.93
N ASP A 350 -28.43 -14.01 11.80
CA ASP A 350 -28.35 -12.67 11.21
C ASP A 350 -27.77 -12.71 9.78
N LYS A 351 -28.54 -13.32 8.86
CA LYS A 351 -28.10 -13.63 7.49
C LYS A 351 -28.08 -12.44 6.53
N ALA A 352 -28.58 -11.27 6.94
CA ALA A 352 -28.82 -10.15 6.04
C ALA A 352 -27.54 -9.39 5.63
N GLU A 353 -26.48 -9.44 6.44
CA GLU A 353 -25.23 -8.70 6.18
C GLU A 353 -24.06 -9.61 5.75
N VAL A 354 -24.26 -10.93 5.77
CA VAL A 354 -23.27 -11.99 5.45
C VAL A 354 -23.39 -12.39 3.96
N TYR A 355 -23.85 -11.49 3.09
CA TYR A 355 -24.15 -11.80 1.68
C TYR A 355 -22.89 -12.18 0.88
N TRP A 356 -21.77 -11.47 1.06
CA TRP A 356 -20.52 -11.70 0.32
C TRP A 356 -19.83 -13.02 0.69
N THR A 357 -19.86 -13.34 1.97
CA THR A 357 -19.41 -14.61 2.54
C THR A 357 -20.19 -15.83 2.03
N THR A 358 -21.41 -15.69 1.50
CA THR A 358 -22.16 -16.88 1.02
C THR A 358 -21.54 -17.55 -0.20
N LEU A 359 -20.93 -16.80 -1.13
CA LEU A 359 -20.30 -17.39 -2.32
C LEU A 359 -19.06 -18.18 -1.92
N SER A 360 -18.18 -17.59 -1.13
CA SER A 360 -16.99 -18.28 -0.60
C SER A 360 -17.39 -19.49 0.24
N LEU A 361 -18.41 -19.39 1.09
CA LEU A 361 -18.90 -20.53 1.89
C LEU A 361 -19.45 -21.67 1.03
N ILE A 362 -20.22 -21.37 -0.03
CA ILE A 362 -20.73 -22.38 -0.96
C ILE A 362 -19.58 -23.03 -1.71
N SER A 363 -18.62 -22.24 -2.17
CA SER A 363 -17.41 -22.71 -2.85
C SER A 363 -16.61 -23.65 -1.95
N ILE A 364 -16.26 -23.20 -0.74
CA ILE A 364 -15.54 -24.00 0.27
C ILE A 364 -16.31 -25.29 0.60
N ALA A 365 -17.63 -25.21 0.81
CA ALA A 365 -18.46 -26.40 1.09
C ALA A 365 -18.45 -27.39 -0.07
N ASN A 366 -18.54 -26.93 -1.32
CA ASN A 366 -18.46 -27.79 -2.50
C ASN A 366 -17.09 -28.45 -2.63
N HIS A 367 -16.00 -27.70 -2.43
CA HIS A 367 -14.64 -28.23 -2.48
C HIS A 367 -14.38 -29.25 -1.37
N MET A 368 -14.89 -29.01 -0.17
CA MET A 368 -14.87 -30.00 0.91
C MET A 368 -15.67 -31.24 0.53
N LEU A 369 -16.92 -31.12 0.05
CA LEU A 369 -17.75 -32.31 -0.27
C LEU A 369 -17.20 -33.15 -1.44
N CYS A 370 -16.52 -32.54 -2.40
CA CYS A 370 -15.88 -33.26 -3.51
C CYS A 370 -14.56 -33.95 -3.12
N GLY A 371 -13.93 -33.52 -2.02
CA GLY A 371 -12.65 -34.06 -1.53
C GLY A 371 -12.79 -35.25 -0.56
N TRP A 372 -14.02 -35.65 -0.21
CA TRP A 372 -14.33 -36.72 0.74
C TRP A 372 -14.85 -37.99 0.08
#